data_AF-A0A3D3DUU1-F1
#
_entry.id   AF-A0A3D3DUU1-F1
#
_cell.length_a   1.000
_cell.length_b   1.000
_cell.length_c   1.000
_cell.angle_alpha   90.00
_cell.angle_beta   90.00
_cell.angle_gamma   90.00
#
_symmetry.space_group_name_H-M   'P 1'
#
loop_
_entity.id
_entity.type
_entity.pdbx_description
1 polymer ?
#
loop_
_entity_poly.entity_id
_entity_poly.type
_entity_poly.pdbx_seq_one_letter_code
_entity_poly.pdbx_strand_id
1 'polypeptide(L)'
;MSLHAQLSPEAQARLQAQQRNSTITSIIISILSILLVGIILLYWFLPVIENVTPDIVSYQAGADEKDKVQKREITRAVERKPSAPSSSMAKVIAANTTSPTAVPVPEVDVPDPSADFGNGDDFGDGWGSGDGDGGGGFGNIPQTMKKRCSLEDRMDRLLKNGGNKQCEEAVMKALRWLKKTQNPDGSWTGGNKGAMTGFAVLAFLGHCETPNSEEFGDAVTRGIVYLINLGMKNDGRLATADVGSHHWVYEHGIATYALAEAYTFCSGLGINLPNLDKVTKTAGDMIITGQTDDGGWLYGYKSGGGSDNSVGFWQIQALKACKHTKLWEDKNFKTVSRKALEWLGTAQGTNGAIGYRGSPSKSPGLTGGGVLAFQMWGKSHAKEVRQGAKYIRANTSFKWGEPDSSLYYHYYNAQCMINRGGEDWKFYNDLFRDELLKNQKPDGTWNNPAKHSGNLHMSTCLATFMLEVYYRFLPATGRKNNR
;
A
#
# COMPACT_ATOMS: atom_id res chain seq x y z
N MET A 1 34.50 -33.80 62.72
CA MET A 1 33.14 -33.47 63.17
C MET A 1 32.37 -32.89 62.00
N SER A 2 31.57 -33.71 61.31
CA SER A 2 30.68 -33.26 60.23
C SER A 2 29.30 -33.06 60.84
N LEU A 3 28.84 -31.82 60.95
CA LEU A 3 27.49 -31.49 61.43
C LEU A 3 26.47 -31.83 60.34
N HIS A 4 25.85 -33.00 60.45
CA HIS A 4 24.61 -33.28 59.74
C HIS A 4 23.48 -32.50 60.40
N ALA A 5 23.10 -31.36 59.82
CA ALA A 5 21.89 -30.65 60.19
C ALA A 5 20.68 -31.54 59.92
N GLN A 6 20.00 -31.99 60.98
CA GLN A 6 18.75 -32.73 60.87
C GLN A 6 17.64 -31.77 60.42
N LEU A 7 17.07 -32.02 59.24
CA LEU A 7 15.94 -31.27 58.69
C LEU A 7 14.74 -31.42 59.63
N SER A 8 14.01 -30.33 59.87
CA SER A 8 12.79 -30.37 60.67
C SER A 8 11.72 -31.27 60.01
N PRO A 9 10.84 -31.92 60.78
CA PRO A 9 9.80 -32.81 60.24
C PRO A 9 8.93 -32.13 59.17
N GLU A 10 8.69 -30.83 59.32
CA GLU A 10 7.93 -30.02 58.36
C GLU A 10 8.71 -29.78 57.05
N ALA A 11 10.03 -29.55 57.14
CA ALA A 11 10.88 -29.39 55.96
C ALA A 11 11.01 -30.70 55.17
N GLN A 12 11.06 -31.84 55.87
CA GLN A 12 11.13 -33.17 55.24
C GLN A 12 9.82 -33.53 54.51
N ALA A 13 8.66 -33.16 55.07
CA ALA A 13 7.37 -33.33 54.40
C ALA A 13 7.23 -32.46 53.13
N ARG A 14 7.72 -31.21 53.17
CA ARG A 14 7.73 -30.33 51.97
C ARG A 14 8.65 -30.83 50.88
N LEU A 15 9.83 -31.36 51.24
CA LEU A 15 10.77 -31.96 50.29
C LEU A 15 10.16 -33.18 49.58
N GLN A 16 9.49 -34.06 50.33
CA GLN A 16 8.80 -35.23 49.76
C GLN A 16 7.64 -34.82 48.83
N ALA A 17 6.89 -33.78 49.18
CA ALA A 17 5.84 -33.24 48.33
C ALA A 17 6.39 -32.65 47.01
N GLN A 18 7.51 -31.92 47.07
CA GLN A 18 8.21 -31.42 45.88
C GLN A 18 8.75 -32.54 45.00
N GLN A 19 9.36 -33.58 45.59
CA GLN A 19 9.87 -34.73 44.85
C GLN A 19 8.73 -35.48 44.15
N ARG A 20 7.60 -35.68 44.82
CA ARG A 20 6.41 -36.31 44.22
C ARG A 20 5.87 -35.50 43.04
N ASN A 21 5.73 -34.18 43.20
CA ASN A 21 5.24 -33.32 42.12
C ASN A 21 6.24 -33.28 40.95
N SER A 22 7.54 -33.19 41.20
CA SER A 22 8.57 -33.21 40.15
C SER A 22 8.58 -34.53 39.37
N THR A 23 8.38 -35.66 40.05
CA THR A 23 8.31 -36.99 39.42
C THR A 23 7.05 -37.14 38.56
N ILE A 24 5.91 -36.63 39.02
CA ILE A 24 4.66 -36.65 38.25
C ILE A 24 4.80 -35.78 36.98
N THR A 25 5.36 -34.58 37.11
CA THR A 25 5.55 -33.68 35.96
C THR A 25 6.52 -34.27 34.93
N SER A 26 7.60 -34.94 35.36
CA SER A 26 8.55 -35.56 34.42
C SER A 26 7.94 -36.75 33.67
N ILE A 27 7.08 -37.54 34.33
CA ILE A 27 6.35 -38.63 33.68
C ILE A 27 5.38 -38.08 32.62
N ILE A 28 4.63 -37.03 32.94
CA ILE A 28 3.69 -36.40 31.99
C ILE A 28 4.43 -35.86 30.76
N ILE A 29 5.55 -35.16 30.96
CA ILE A 29 6.36 -34.63 29.86
C ILE A 29 6.91 -35.76 28.99
N SER A 30 7.37 -36.86 29.59
CA SER A 30 7.87 -38.03 28.87
C SER A 30 6.78 -38.67 28.00
N ILE A 31 5.57 -38.86 28.55
CA ILE A 31 4.42 -39.41 27.81
C ILE A 31 4.05 -38.50 26.63
N LEU A 32 3.97 -37.18 26.85
CA LEU A 32 3.65 -36.22 25.79
C LEU A 32 4.72 -36.21 24.68
N SER A 33 5.99 -36.35 25.05
CA SER A 33 7.10 -36.40 24.10
C SER A 33 7.05 -37.64 23.22
N ILE A 34 6.76 -38.81 23.80
CA ILE A 34 6.60 -40.06 23.05
C ILE A 34 5.38 -39.99 22.11
N LEU A 35 4.29 -39.39 22.58
CA LEU A 35 3.07 -39.23 21.79
C LEU A 35 3.30 -38.30 20.59
N LEU A 36 4.02 -37.20 20.77
CA LEU A 36 4.40 -36.28 19.70
C LEU A 36 5.28 -36.96 18.64
N VAL A 37 6.29 -37.73 19.07
CA VAL A 37 7.13 -38.51 18.15
C VAL A 37 6.30 -39.55 17.38
N GLY A 38 5.35 -40.20 18.06
CA GLY A 38 4.41 -41.13 17.42
C GLY A 38 3.56 -40.47 16.33
N ILE A 39 3.05 -39.26 16.56
CA ILE A 39 2.28 -38.49 15.56
C ILE A 39 3.15 -38.11 14.36
N ILE A 40 4.38 -37.66 14.61
CA ILE A 40 5.32 -37.29 13.54
C ILE A 40 5.65 -38.50 12.67
N LEU A 41 5.92 -39.66 13.28
CA LEU A 41 6.16 -40.90 12.56
C LEU A 41 4.92 -41.34 11.78
N LEU A 42 3.73 -41.22 12.36
CA LEU A 42 2.48 -41.57 11.68
C LEU A 42 2.21 -40.68 10.46
N TYR A 43 2.55 -39.39 10.54
CA TYR A 43 2.49 -38.48 9.38
C TYR A 43 3.48 -38.87 8.29
N TRP A 44 4.67 -39.33 8.66
CA TRP A 44 5.70 -39.74 7.70
C TRP A 44 5.42 -41.10 7.04
N PHE A 45 4.74 -42.01 7.74
CA PHE A 45 4.38 -43.34 7.26
C PHE A 45 3.00 -43.44 6.61
N LEU A 46 2.22 -42.35 6.59
CA LEU A 46 0.98 -42.30 5.80
C LEU A 46 1.34 -42.32 4.31
N PRO A 47 0.91 -43.35 3.54
CA PRO A 47 1.16 -43.39 2.11
C PRO A 47 0.48 -42.18 1.46
N VAL A 48 1.25 -41.42 0.69
CA VAL A 48 0.74 -40.33 -0.14
C VAL A 48 -0.27 -40.94 -1.10
N ILE A 49 -1.55 -40.60 -0.93
CA ILE A 49 -2.58 -40.94 -1.92
C ILE A 49 -2.33 -40.03 -3.12
N GLU A 50 -1.58 -40.55 -4.09
CA GLU A 50 -1.51 -39.95 -5.43
C GLU A 50 -2.91 -40.02 -6.05
N ASN A 51 -3.59 -38.87 -6.10
CA ASN A 51 -4.77 -38.72 -6.92
C ASN A 51 -4.32 -38.71 -8.39
N VAL A 52 -4.28 -39.89 -9.00
CA VAL A 52 -4.13 -40.03 -10.45
C VAL A 52 -5.38 -39.42 -11.08
N THR A 53 -5.28 -38.18 -11.53
CA THR A 53 -6.27 -37.61 -12.45
C THR A 53 -6.13 -38.33 -13.78
N PRO A 54 -7.18 -38.93 -14.35
CA PRO A 54 -7.10 -39.50 -15.68
C PRO A 54 -6.81 -38.39 -16.68
N ASP A 55 -5.82 -38.59 -17.55
CA ASP A 55 -5.59 -37.73 -18.71
C ASP A 55 -6.89 -37.67 -19.53
N ILE A 56 -7.45 -36.46 -19.66
CA ILE A 56 -8.55 -36.21 -20.59
C ILE A 56 -7.94 -36.25 -22.00
N VAL A 57 -7.90 -37.45 -22.58
CA VAL A 57 -7.68 -37.64 -24.01
C VAL A 57 -8.95 -37.14 -24.70
N SER A 58 -8.91 -35.94 -25.27
CA SER A 58 -9.97 -35.48 -26.16
C SER A 58 -9.87 -36.26 -27.47
N TYR A 59 -10.80 -37.18 -27.67
CA TYR A 59 -11.04 -37.75 -28.98
C TYR A 59 -11.57 -36.62 -29.88
N GLN A 60 -10.79 -36.21 -30.88
CA GLN A 60 -11.36 -35.63 -32.09
C GLN A 60 -12.16 -36.74 -32.76
N ALA A 61 -13.47 -36.77 -32.50
CA ALA A 61 -14.38 -37.58 -33.28
C ALA A 61 -14.24 -37.15 -34.75
N GLY A 62 -13.86 -38.12 -35.58
CA GLY A 62 -13.73 -37.95 -37.02
C GLY A 62 -15.03 -37.40 -37.60
N ALA A 63 -14.87 -36.54 -38.61
CA ALA A 63 -15.97 -36.05 -39.41
C ALA A 63 -16.70 -37.24 -40.06
N ASP A 64 -17.96 -37.44 -39.69
CA ASP A 64 -18.87 -38.25 -40.48
C ASP A 64 -19.20 -37.50 -41.77
N GLU A 65 -18.86 -38.12 -42.90
CA GLU A 65 -19.40 -37.80 -44.21
C GLU A 65 -20.91 -38.09 -44.28
N LYS A 66 -21.60 -37.28 -45.11
CA LYS A 66 -22.97 -37.36 -45.69
C LYS A 66 -23.86 -36.20 -45.20
N ASP A 67 -24.53 -35.37 -46.01
CA ASP A 67 -24.92 -35.42 -47.41
C ASP A 67 -24.92 -34.00 -48.03
N LYS A 68 -24.56 -33.90 -49.33
CA LYS A 68 -24.68 -32.65 -50.09
C LYS A 68 -26.14 -32.31 -50.37
N VAL A 69 -26.68 -31.30 -49.70
CA VAL A 69 -27.92 -30.63 -50.14
C VAL A 69 -27.55 -29.45 -51.02
N GLN A 70 -27.74 -29.59 -52.34
CA GLN A 70 -27.69 -28.48 -53.30
C GLN A 70 -28.74 -27.43 -52.93
N LYS A 71 -28.31 -26.22 -52.55
CA LYS A 71 -29.22 -25.08 -52.39
C LYS A 71 -29.20 -24.24 -53.67
N ARG A 72 -30.40 -24.11 -54.24
CA ARG A 72 -30.75 -23.42 -55.48
C ARG A 72 -30.53 -21.90 -55.34
N GLU A 73 -29.78 -21.30 -56.25
CA GLU A 73 -29.68 -19.83 -56.39
C GLU A 73 -31.03 -19.26 -56.86
N ILE A 74 -31.51 -18.23 -56.15
CA ILE A 74 -32.58 -17.35 -56.61
C ILE A 74 -32.05 -15.92 -56.54
N THR A 75 -31.64 -15.39 -57.68
CA THR A 75 -31.37 -13.97 -57.92
C THR A 75 -32.66 -13.18 -57.76
N ARG A 76 -32.69 -12.21 -56.84
CA ARG A 76 -33.74 -11.20 -56.75
C ARG A 76 -33.15 -9.84 -57.15
N ALA A 77 -33.35 -9.47 -58.41
CA ALA A 77 -33.13 -8.11 -58.88
C ALA A 77 -34.19 -7.19 -58.27
N VAL A 78 -33.77 -6.06 -57.69
CA VAL A 78 -34.65 -4.97 -57.28
C VAL A 78 -34.11 -3.69 -57.93
N GLU A 79 -34.81 -3.20 -58.94
CA GLU A 79 -34.64 -1.86 -59.50
C GLU A 79 -34.89 -0.80 -58.42
N ARG A 80 -33.95 0.14 -58.26
CA ARG A 80 -34.14 1.36 -57.48
C ARG A 80 -34.65 2.47 -58.39
N LYS A 81 -35.78 3.09 -58.03
CA LYS A 81 -36.26 4.35 -58.62
C LYS A 81 -35.36 5.53 -58.21
N PRO A 82 -35.19 6.55 -59.08
CA PRO A 82 -34.22 7.63 -58.89
C PRO A 82 -34.66 8.71 -57.89
N SER A 83 -33.70 9.26 -57.16
CA SER A 83 -33.84 10.43 -56.29
C SER A 83 -33.81 11.75 -57.07
N ALA A 84 -34.53 12.75 -56.58
CA ALA A 84 -34.74 14.07 -57.17
C ALA A 84 -33.46 14.96 -57.24
N PRO A 85 -33.39 15.96 -58.14
CA PRO A 85 -32.14 16.63 -58.50
C PRO A 85 -31.68 17.73 -57.54
N SER A 86 -30.35 17.87 -57.56
CA SER A 86 -29.44 18.82 -56.91
C SER A 86 -29.81 20.30 -57.04
N SER A 87 -29.66 21.05 -55.94
CA SER A 87 -29.37 22.49 -55.98
C SER A 87 -27.85 22.73 -55.89
N SER A 88 -27.36 23.32 -56.98
CA SER A 88 -26.02 23.86 -57.22
C SER A 88 -25.45 24.71 -56.09
N MET A 89 -24.12 24.77 -55.96
CA MET A 89 -23.35 26.02 -55.96
C MET A 89 -21.85 25.79 -56.22
N ALA A 90 -21.40 26.46 -57.28
CA ALA A 90 -20.10 27.09 -57.53
C ALA A 90 -18.76 26.36 -57.36
N LYS A 91 -18.10 26.27 -58.51
CA LYS A 91 -16.72 25.90 -58.83
C LYS A 91 -15.74 27.01 -58.38
N VAL A 92 -14.70 26.68 -57.63
CA VAL A 92 -13.47 27.49 -57.58
C VAL A 92 -12.26 26.56 -57.75
N ILE A 93 -11.52 26.85 -58.81
CA ILE A 93 -10.26 26.21 -59.20
C ILE A 93 -9.14 26.96 -58.46
N ALA A 94 -8.27 26.23 -57.77
CA ALA A 94 -6.92 26.70 -57.50
C ALA A 94 -5.97 25.50 -57.67
N ALA A 95 -5.16 25.56 -58.71
CA ALA A 95 -4.08 24.62 -58.95
C ALA A 95 -2.87 24.99 -58.08
N ASN A 96 -2.21 24.01 -57.47
CA ASN A 96 -0.75 23.99 -57.44
C ASN A 96 -0.22 22.58 -57.21
N THR A 97 0.84 22.25 -57.94
CA THR A 97 1.41 20.92 -58.15
C THR A 97 2.44 20.51 -57.09
N THR A 98 2.31 19.26 -56.63
CA THR A 98 3.30 18.21 -56.25
C THR A 98 4.49 18.48 -55.32
N SER A 99 4.60 17.64 -54.28
CA SER A 99 5.74 16.71 -54.15
C SER A 99 5.29 15.39 -53.48
N PRO A 100 5.88 14.22 -53.81
CA PRO A 100 5.42 12.91 -53.35
C PRO A 100 6.32 12.36 -52.23
N THR A 101 5.73 12.04 -51.08
CA THR A 101 6.33 11.10 -50.14
C THR A 101 5.24 10.30 -49.46
N ALA A 102 5.23 9.00 -49.76
CA ALA A 102 4.33 8.01 -49.21
C ALA A 102 4.93 7.41 -47.93
N VAL A 103 4.13 7.29 -46.87
CA VAL A 103 4.24 6.20 -45.87
C VAL A 103 2.82 5.88 -45.36
N PRO A 104 2.43 4.60 -45.23
CA PRO A 104 1.03 4.17 -45.07
C PRO A 104 0.54 4.22 -43.62
N VAL A 105 -0.74 4.53 -43.43
CA VAL A 105 -1.49 4.30 -42.17
C VAL A 105 -2.44 3.13 -42.42
N PRO A 106 -2.33 2.00 -41.71
CA PRO A 106 -3.36 0.97 -41.72
C PRO A 106 -4.57 1.42 -40.90
N GLU A 107 -5.73 1.49 -41.56
CA GLU A 107 -7.04 1.52 -40.90
C GLU A 107 -7.35 0.12 -40.35
N VAL A 108 -7.59 0.02 -39.05
CA VAL A 108 -8.14 -1.19 -38.42
C VAL A 108 -9.55 -0.87 -37.97
N ASP A 109 -10.46 -1.64 -38.55
CA ASP A 109 -11.90 -1.74 -38.31
C ASP A 109 -12.20 -1.98 -36.81
N VAL A 110 -13.13 -1.21 -36.25
CA VAL A 110 -13.64 -1.39 -34.90
C VAL A 110 -15.07 -1.91 -34.99
N PRO A 111 -15.36 -3.16 -34.60
CA PRO A 111 -16.70 -3.55 -34.26
C PRO A 111 -16.99 -3.15 -32.80
N ASP A 112 -17.98 -2.28 -32.62
CA ASP A 112 -18.75 -2.21 -31.37
C ASP A 112 -19.58 -3.50 -31.26
N PRO A 113 -19.54 -4.19 -30.10
CA PRO A 113 -20.84 -4.53 -29.55
C PRO A 113 -20.92 -4.36 -28.03
N SER A 114 -21.98 -3.62 -27.69
CA SER A 114 -23.04 -4.00 -26.75
C SER A 114 -22.76 -3.90 -25.26
N ALA A 115 -23.58 -3.02 -24.66
CA ALA A 115 -23.86 -2.94 -23.26
C ALA A 115 -24.46 -4.26 -22.73
N ASP A 116 -23.72 -4.91 -21.84
CA ASP A 116 -24.31 -5.64 -20.72
C ASP A 116 -23.34 -5.59 -19.53
N PHE A 117 -23.44 -4.51 -18.75
CA PHE A 117 -22.72 -4.34 -17.49
C PHE A 117 -23.66 -4.73 -16.36
N GLY A 118 -23.68 -6.03 -16.07
CA GLY A 118 -24.26 -6.58 -14.86
C GLY A 118 -23.54 -6.02 -13.63
N ASN A 119 -24.32 -5.46 -12.71
CA ASN A 119 -23.92 -5.19 -11.34
C ASN A 119 -23.48 -6.51 -10.67
N GLY A 120 -22.26 -6.55 -10.15
CA GLY A 120 -21.77 -7.67 -9.37
C GLY A 120 -20.50 -7.29 -8.63
N ASP A 121 -20.65 -7.11 -7.33
CA ASP A 121 -19.57 -6.97 -6.36
C ASP A 121 -18.73 -8.26 -6.34
N ASP A 122 -17.73 -8.39 -7.20
CA ASP A 122 -16.67 -9.39 -7.04
C ASP A 122 -15.40 -9.01 -7.82
N PHE A 123 -14.42 -8.44 -7.12
CA PHE A 123 -13.10 -8.13 -7.69
C PHE A 123 -12.03 -8.37 -6.61
N GLY A 124 -11.81 -9.64 -6.29
CA GLY A 124 -10.83 -10.08 -5.30
C GLY A 124 -10.24 -11.48 -5.51
N ASP A 125 -10.73 -12.29 -6.44
CA ASP A 125 -10.30 -13.68 -6.59
C ASP A 125 -9.34 -13.96 -7.76
N GLY A 126 -8.23 -14.62 -7.43
CA GLY A 126 -7.26 -15.26 -8.33
C GLY A 126 -5.93 -14.50 -8.43
N TRP A 127 -4.79 -14.98 -7.92
CA TRP A 127 -4.27 -16.35 -7.89
C TRP A 127 -3.51 -16.67 -6.59
N GLY A 128 -3.80 -17.86 -6.04
CA GLY A 128 -3.10 -18.46 -4.92
C GLY A 128 -3.89 -19.62 -4.33
N SER A 129 -4.09 -20.70 -5.10
CA SER A 129 -4.44 -22.00 -4.54
C SER A 129 -3.20 -22.51 -3.80
N GLY A 130 -3.29 -22.46 -2.48
CA GLY A 130 -2.25 -22.89 -1.55
C GLY A 130 -2.75 -22.60 -0.15
N ASP A 131 -3.56 -23.51 0.39
CA ASP A 131 -3.78 -23.64 1.83
C ASP A 131 -2.43 -24.00 2.48
N GLY A 132 -1.61 -22.97 2.66
CA GLY A 132 -0.44 -22.99 3.52
C GLY A 132 -0.81 -22.26 4.80
N ASP A 133 -1.23 -23.02 5.80
CA ASP A 133 -1.29 -22.60 7.20
C ASP A 133 0.13 -22.20 7.65
N GLY A 134 0.52 -20.97 7.32
CA GLY A 134 1.67 -20.30 7.89
C GLY A 134 1.32 -19.90 9.31
N GLY A 135 1.51 -20.83 10.24
CA GLY A 135 1.24 -20.66 11.67
C GLY A 135 1.78 -19.34 12.20
N GLY A 136 0.87 -18.45 12.57
CA GLY A 136 1.16 -17.15 13.16
C GLY A 136 -0.12 -16.31 13.12
N GLY A 137 -0.58 -15.81 14.26
CA GLY A 137 -1.90 -15.21 14.50
C GLY A 137 -2.27 -13.92 13.74
N PHE A 138 -2.00 -13.84 12.44
CA PHE A 138 -2.30 -12.71 11.55
C PHE A 138 -3.65 -12.86 10.83
N GLY A 139 -4.54 -13.79 11.25
CA GLY A 139 -5.80 -14.15 10.56
C GLY A 139 -6.67 -12.98 10.12
N ASN A 140 -6.78 -11.94 10.95
CA ASN A 140 -7.68 -10.80 10.75
C ASN A 140 -7.04 -9.56 10.09
N ILE A 141 -5.75 -9.61 9.72
CA ILE A 141 -5.05 -8.50 9.07
C ILE A 141 -5.34 -8.52 7.55
N PRO A 142 -5.53 -7.38 6.86
CA PRO A 142 -5.66 -7.38 5.41
C PRO A 142 -4.50 -8.12 4.72
N GLN A 143 -4.79 -8.95 3.71
CA GLN A 143 -3.77 -9.77 3.00
C GLN A 143 -2.60 -8.93 2.45
N THR A 144 -2.88 -7.69 2.05
CA THR A 144 -1.88 -6.71 1.60
C THR A 144 -0.84 -6.39 2.67
N MET A 145 -1.22 -6.40 3.95
CA MET A 145 -0.36 -6.12 5.09
C MET A 145 0.31 -7.39 5.63
N LYS A 146 -0.35 -8.56 5.59
CA LYS A 146 0.24 -9.83 6.07
C LYS A 146 1.54 -10.19 5.34
N LYS A 147 1.57 -10.01 4.03
CA LYS A 147 2.70 -10.42 3.17
C LYS A 147 3.97 -9.59 3.35
N ARG A 148 3.97 -8.60 4.26
CA ARG A 148 5.17 -7.86 4.66
C ARG A 148 5.76 -8.30 6.01
N CYS A 149 5.12 -9.27 6.67
CA CYS A 149 5.47 -9.70 8.03
C CYS A 149 6.47 -10.85 8.10
N SER A 150 6.46 -11.76 7.11
CA SER A 150 7.50 -12.77 7.00
C SER A 150 8.72 -12.20 6.27
N LEU A 151 9.92 -12.56 6.71
CA LEU A 151 11.16 -12.19 6.02
C LEU A 151 11.19 -12.77 4.61
N GLU A 152 10.71 -14.01 4.44
CA GLU A 152 10.68 -14.70 3.15
C GLU A 152 9.78 -13.97 2.14
N ASP A 153 8.53 -13.66 2.47
CA ASP A 153 7.62 -12.94 1.58
C ASP A 153 8.14 -11.54 1.26
N ARG A 154 8.71 -10.87 2.27
CA ARG A 154 9.26 -9.52 2.10
C ARG A 154 10.43 -9.53 1.14
N MET A 155 11.38 -10.46 1.32
CA MET A 155 12.53 -10.63 0.43
C MET A 155 12.12 -11.07 -0.98
N ASP A 156 11.16 -11.99 -1.12
CA ASP A 156 10.65 -12.42 -2.42
C ASP A 156 10.06 -11.23 -3.20
N ARG A 157 9.22 -10.43 -2.55
CA ARG A 157 8.61 -9.22 -3.16
C ARG A 157 9.65 -8.18 -3.52
N LEU A 158 10.59 -7.96 -2.63
CA LEU A 158 11.67 -7.03 -2.81
C LEU A 158 12.51 -7.42 -4.03
N LEU A 159 12.93 -8.67 -4.14
CA LEU A 159 13.73 -9.16 -5.27
C LEU A 159 12.94 -9.15 -6.58
N LYS A 160 11.67 -9.59 -6.57
CA LYS A 160 10.79 -9.58 -7.77
C LYS A 160 10.56 -8.18 -8.33
N ASN A 161 10.59 -7.15 -7.49
CA ASN A 161 10.40 -5.76 -7.88
C ASN A 161 11.73 -5.02 -8.07
N GLY A 162 12.86 -5.72 -8.21
CA GLY A 162 14.14 -5.09 -8.50
C GLY A 162 14.79 -4.38 -7.31
N GLY A 163 14.40 -4.71 -6.08
CA GLY A 163 15.17 -4.41 -4.87
C GLY A 163 16.29 -5.43 -4.68
N ASN A 164 17.13 -5.23 -3.67
CA ASN A 164 18.19 -6.18 -3.29
C ASN A 164 18.34 -6.28 -1.76
N LYS A 165 19.15 -7.24 -1.28
CA LYS A 165 19.38 -7.44 0.16
C LYS A 165 19.83 -6.17 0.90
N GLN A 166 20.55 -5.27 0.23
CA GLN A 166 20.99 -4.01 0.84
C GLN A 166 19.81 -3.08 1.17
N CYS A 167 18.70 -3.16 0.41
CA CYS A 167 17.46 -2.45 0.74
C CYS A 167 16.88 -2.89 2.09
N GLU A 168 16.78 -4.21 2.33
CA GLU A 168 16.31 -4.76 3.61
C GLU A 168 17.27 -4.38 4.75
N GLU A 169 18.57 -4.55 4.54
CA GLU A 169 19.59 -4.19 5.53
C GLU A 169 19.55 -2.68 5.87
N ALA A 170 19.30 -1.83 4.87
CA ALA A 170 19.18 -0.40 5.04
C ALA A 170 17.93 -0.04 5.88
N VAL A 171 16.78 -0.66 5.61
CA VAL A 171 15.56 -0.49 6.42
C VAL A 171 15.83 -0.87 7.88
N MET A 172 16.42 -2.06 8.12
CA MET A 172 16.72 -2.53 9.48
C MET A 172 17.65 -1.59 10.25
N LYS A 173 18.68 -1.02 9.60
CA LYS A 173 19.55 -0.02 10.23
C LYS A 173 18.78 1.23 10.63
N ALA A 174 17.88 1.71 9.76
CA ALA A 174 17.06 2.88 10.05
C ALA A 174 16.09 2.62 11.21
N LEU A 175 15.45 1.45 11.28
CA LEU A 175 14.57 1.07 12.38
C LEU A 175 15.32 1.00 13.72
N ARG A 176 16.54 0.46 13.72
CA ARG A 176 17.43 0.45 14.90
C ARG A 176 17.81 1.85 15.35
N TRP A 177 18.10 2.74 14.41
CA TRP A 177 18.34 4.14 14.73
C TRP A 177 17.11 4.83 15.32
N LEU A 178 15.91 4.58 14.77
CA LEU A 178 14.66 5.10 15.31
C LEU A 178 14.41 4.60 16.74
N LYS A 179 14.63 3.31 17.00
CA LYS A 179 14.55 2.73 18.34
C LYS A 179 15.51 3.43 19.31
N LYS A 180 16.76 3.68 18.89
CA LYS A 180 17.80 4.30 19.72
C LYS A 180 17.52 5.78 20.05
N THR A 181 16.82 6.49 19.16
CA THR A 181 16.60 7.94 19.26
C THR A 181 15.21 8.33 19.77
N GLN A 182 14.40 7.35 20.18
CA GLN A 182 13.10 7.60 20.78
C GLN A 182 13.25 8.33 22.12
N ASN A 183 12.40 9.33 22.36
CA ASN A 183 12.35 10.05 23.62
C ASN A 183 11.77 9.17 24.75
N PRO A 184 12.05 9.48 26.03
CA PRO A 184 11.49 8.72 27.17
C PRO A 184 9.95 8.67 27.23
N ASP A 185 9.27 9.70 26.68
CA ASP A 185 7.80 9.76 26.60
C ASP A 185 7.21 8.95 25.44
N GLY A 186 8.05 8.28 24.64
CA GLY A 186 7.65 7.50 23.46
C GLY A 186 7.58 8.30 22.16
N SER A 187 7.73 9.62 22.21
CA SER A 187 7.74 10.47 21.02
C SER A 187 9.09 10.49 20.31
N TRP A 188 9.15 11.14 19.14
CA TRP A 188 10.41 11.45 18.47
C TRP A 188 10.60 12.96 18.29
N THR A 189 11.86 13.39 18.34
CA THR A 189 12.32 14.77 18.17
C THR A 189 11.79 15.76 19.23
N GLY A 190 12.16 17.04 19.12
CA GLY A 190 11.73 18.10 20.05
C GLY A 190 10.48 18.88 19.63
N GLY A 191 10.02 18.79 18.38
CA GLY A 191 8.92 19.60 17.86
C GLY A 191 8.13 18.89 16.76
N ASN A 192 6.88 19.32 16.53
CA ASN A 192 5.93 18.63 15.64
C ASN A 192 5.81 17.13 15.98
N LYS A 193 5.78 16.82 17.28
CA LYS A 193 5.93 15.45 17.80
C LYS A 193 4.82 14.50 17.32
N GLY A 194 3.63 15.02 16.97
CA GLY A 194 2.57 14.22 16.36
C GLY A 194 3.00 13.64 15.01
N ALA A 195 3.46 14.50 14.10
CA ALA A 195 3.98 14.06 12.79
C ALA A 195 5.20 13.15 12.96
N MET A 196 6.18 13.57 13.77
CA MET A 196 7.46 12.84 13.87
C MET A 196 7.27 11.45 14.48
N THR A 197 6.39 11.32 15.47
CA THR A 197 6.02 10.01 16.02
C THR A 197 5.22 9.19 15.01
N GLY A 198 4.29 9.80 14.28
CA GLY A 198 3.56 9.13 13.20
C GLY A 198 4.48 8.58 12.10
N PHE A 199 5.50 9.34 11.69
CA PHE A 199 6.53 8.89 10.75
C PHE A 199 7.28 7.65 11.25
N ALA A 200 7.74 7.66 12.51
CA ALA A 200 8.47 6.55 13.09
C ALA A 200 7.60 5.29 13.21
N VAL A 201 6.37 5.44 13.72
CA VAL A 201 5.41 4.33 13.84
C VAL A 201 5.07 3.75 12.46
N LEU A 202 4.85 4.58 11.45
CA LEU A 202 4.62 4.11 10.08
C LEU A 202 5.83 3.35 9.52
N ALA A 203 7.07 3.69 9.89
CA ALA A 203 8.27 2.97 9.41
C ALA A 203 8.32 1.58 10.03
N PHE A 204 8.16 1.50 11.35
CA PHE A 204 8.07 0.20 12.03
C PHE A 204 6.96 -0.67 11.44
N LEU A 205 5.73 -0.16 11.36
CA LEU A 205 4.60 -0.92 10.83
C LEU A 205 4.78 -1.27 9.34
N GLY A 206 5.46 -0.42 8.57
CA GLY A 206 5.79 -0.66 7.17
C GLY A 206 6.59 -1.94 6.96
N HIS A 207 7.59 -2.17 7.82
CA HIS A 207 8.34 -3.43 7.92
C HIS A 207 7.61 -4.55 8.69
N CYS A 208 6.38 -4.31 9.12
CA CYS A 208 5.59 -5.17 10.02
C CYS A 208 6.24 -5.39 11.40
N GLU A 209 6.95 -4.39 11.90
CA GLU A 209 7.29 -4.33 13.32
C GLU A 209 6.09 -3.86 14.13
N THR A 210 5.61 -4.72 15.02
CA THR A 210 4.38 -4.53 15.80
C THR A 210 4.70 -4.53 17.29
N PRO A 211 3.75 -4.25 18.21
CA PRO A 211 3.97 -4.39 19.65
C PRO A 211 4.49 -5.78 20.09
N ASN A 212 4.24 -6.83 19.30
CA ASN A 212 4.73 -8.19 19.58
C ASN A 212 6.15 -8.46 19.05
N SER A 213 6.76 -7.53 18.32
CA SER A 213 8.11 -7.72 17.78
C SER A 213 9.15 -7.82 18.90
N GLU A 214 10.03 -8.82 18.81
CA GLU A 214 11.10 -9.04 19.79
C GLU A 214 12.06 -7.84 19.90
N GLU A 215 12.54 -7.32 18.77
CA GLU A 215 13.51 -6.22 18.76
C GLU A 215 12.83 -4.86 18.96
N PHE A 216 11.68 -4.61 18.31
CA PHE A 216 11.11 -3.27 18.19
C PHE A 216 9.80 -3.04 18.96
N GLY A 217 9.20 -4.09 19.53
CA GLY A 217 7.83 -4.04 20.05
C GLY A 217 7.61 -2.99 21.14
N ASP A 218 8.56 -2.85 22.05
CA ASP A 218 8.53 -1.83 23.10
C ASP A 218 8.59 -0.39 22.53
N ALA A 219 9.45 -0.14 21.53
CA ALA A 219 9.54 1.16 20.87
C ALA A 219 8.25 1.50 20.09
N VAL A 220 7.69 0.52 19.37
CA VAL A 220 6.42 0.64 18.64
C VAL A 220 5.27 0.93 19.61
N THR A 221 5.18 0.17 20.70
CA THR A 221 4.14 0.32 21.72
C THR A 221 4.17 1.73 22.32
N ARG A 222 5.34 2.21 22.74
CA ARG A 222 5.47 3.57 23.29
C ARG A 222 5.11 4.66 22.28
N GLY A 223 5.46 4.49 21.01
CA GLY A 223 5.09 5.43 19.95
C GLY A 223 3.58 5.51 19.74
N ILE A 224 2.90 4.36 19.71
CA ILE A 224 1.45 4.28 19.62
C ILE A 224 0.79 4.91 20.85
N VAL A 225 1.24 4.54 22.06
CA VAL A 225 0.72 5.07 23.32
C VAL A 225 0.91 6.59 23.42
N TYR A 226 2.03 7.13 22.95
CA TYR A 226 2.23 8.57 22.88
C TYR A 226 1.16 9.26 22.04
N LEU A 227 0.87 8.73 20.84
CA LEU A 227 -0.16 9.28 19.95
C LEU A 227 -1.57 9.14 20.55
N ILE A 228 -1.88 8.01 21.20
CA ILE A 228 -3.14 7.82 21.95
C ILE A 228 -3.28 8.91 23.01
N ASN A 229 -2.25 9.09 23.86
CA ASN A 229 -2.27 10.07 24.93
C ASN A 229 -2.40 11.51 24.40
N LEU A 230 -1.73 11.81 23.28
CA LEU A 230 -1.85 13.11 22.61
C LEU A 230 -3.28 13.36 22.14
N GLY A 231 -3.91 12.36 21.51
CA GLY A 231 -5.31 12.45 21.08
C GLY A 231 -6.28 12.57 22.25
N MET A 232 -6.09 11.80 23.32
CA MET A 232 -6.90 11.89 24.54
C MET A 232 -6.82 13.27 25.19
N LYS A 233 -5.63 13.91 25.19
CA LYS A 233 -5.43 15.25 25.76
C LYS A 233 -6.07 16.36 24.93
N ASN A 234 -6.21 16.16 23.62
CA ASN A 234 -6.61 17.20 22.67
C ASN A 234 -7.89 16.83 21.90
N ASP A 235 -8.80 16.08 22.52
CA ASP A 235 -10.11 15.72 21.95
C ASP A 235 -10.02 15.11 20.52
N GLY A 236 -9.07 14.19 20.34
CA GLY A 236 -8.81 13.50 19.07
C GLY A 236 -7.82 14.22 18.14
N ARG A 237 -7.41 15.46 18.45
CA ARG A 237 -6.40 16.18 17.66
C ARG A 237 -5.00 15.64 17.94
N LEU A 238 -4.40 15.01 16.93
CA LEU A 238 -3.07 14.41 17.02
C LEU A 238 -1.96 15.39 16.60
N ALA A 239 -1.89 16.54 17.27
CA ALA A 239 -0.88 17.56 16.97
C ALA A 239 -0.37 18.24 18.23
N THR A 240 0.92 18.56 18.23
CA THR A 240 1.56 19.40 19.26
C THR A 240 1.66 20.86 18.85
N ALA A 241 1.63 21.16 17.54
CA ALA A 241 1.55 22.51 17.03
C ALA A 241 0.19 23.15 17.33
N ASP A 242 0.20 24.48 17.46
CA ASP A 242 -0.98 25.28 17.70
C ASP A 242 -1.99 25.19 16.56
N VAL A 243 -3.28 25.33 16.87
CA VAL A 243 -4.38 25.28 15.89
C VAL A 243 -4.28 26.38 14.82
N GLY A 244 -3.62 27.50 15.14
CA GLY A 244 -3.33 28.57 14.19
C GLY A 244 -2.18 28.26 13.21
N SER A 245 -1.37 27.24 13.49
CA SER A 245 -0.21 26.86 12.69
C SER A 245 -0.61 26.07 11.44
N HIS A 246 0.19 26.17 10.37
CA HIS A 246 0.04 25.28 9.22
C HIS A 246 0.47 23.83 9.52
N HIS A 247 1.26 23.63 10.59
CA HIS A 247 1.86 22.33 10.91
C HIS A 247 0.90 21.33 11.53
N TRP A 248 -0.11 21.78 12.28
CA TRP A 248 -0.96 20.85 13.04
C TRP A 248 -1.77 19.92 12.13
N VAL A 249 -2.17 20.41 10.94
CA VAL A 249 -2.95 19.60 9.99
C VAL A 249 -2.09 18.49 9.37
N TYR A 250 -0.79 18.77 9.15
CA TYR A 250 0.18 17.74 8.77
C TYR A 250 0.38 16.73 9.90
N GLU A 251 0.65 17.20 11.12
CA GLU A 251 0.80 16.33 12.29
C GLU A 251 -0.39 15.40 12.45
N HIS A 252 -1.59 15.97 12.39
CA HIS A 252 -2.81 15.22 12.58
C HIS A 252 -3.02 14.17 11.48
N GLY A 253 -2.87 14.53 10.20
CA GLY A 253 -3.01 13.56 9.10
C GLY A 253 -2.01 12.39 9.20
N ILE A 254 -0.73 12.69 9.44
CA ILE A 254 0.34 11.68 9.55
C ILE A 254 0.12 10.78 10.78
N ALA A 255 -0.22 11.36 11.93
CA ALA A 255 -0.47 10.60 13.15
C ALA A 255 -1.75 9.76 13.08
N THR A 256 -2.81 10.26 12.46
CA THR A 256 -4.04 9.48 12.24
C THR A 256 -3.77 8.31 11.31
N TYR A 257 -2.96 8.50 10.25
CA TYR A 257 -2.52 7.40 9.40
C TYR A 257 -1.79 6.33 10.21
N ALA A 258 -0.84 6.74 11.05
CA ALA A 258 -0.08 5.83 11.91
C ALA A 258 -0.98 5.06 12.90
N LEU A 259 -1.91 5.73 13.58
CA LEU A 259 -2.84 5.08 14.52
C LEU A 259 -3.80 4.12 13.82
N ALA A 260 -4.26 4.44 12.61
CA ALA A 260 -5.14 3.55 11.86
C ALA A 260 -4.43 2.27 11.39
N GLU A 261 -3.18 2.38 10.91
CA GLU A 261 -2.38 1.17 10.64
C GLU A 261 -2.09 0.40 11.93
N ALA A 262 -1.72 1.09 13.02
CA ALA A 262 -1.45 0.47 14.31
C ALA A 262 -2.67 -0.30 14.84
N TYR A 263 -3.87 0.29 14.78
CA TYR A 263 -5.10 -0.37 15.16
C TYR A 263 -5.36 -1.62 14.33
N THR A 264 -5.14 -1.55 13.01
CA THR A 264 -5.34 -2.69 12.12
C THR A 264 -4.43 -3.88 12.51
N PHE A 265 -3.15 -3.62 12.82
CA PHE A 265 -2.27 -4.67 13.34
C PHE A 265 -2.66 -5.15 14.73
N CYS A 266 -2.92 -4.21 15.65
CA CYS A 266 -3.21 -4.57 17.05
C CYS A 266 -4.49 -5.41 17.14
N SER A 267 -5.58 -4.95 16.50
CA SER A 267 -6.83 -5.71 16.41
C SER A 267 -6.62 -7.07 15.72
N GLY A 268 -5.87 -7.09 14.62
CA GLY A 268 -5.61 -8.30 13.87
C GLY A 268 -4.76 -9.34 14.59
N LEU A 269 -3.92 -8.91 15.54
CA LEU A 269 -3.03 -9.74 16.37
C LEU A 269 -3.58 -10.00 17.79
N GLY A 270 -4.78 -9.50 18.11
CA GLY A 270 -5.35 -9.60 19.46
C GLY A 270 -4.62 -8.77 20.52
N ILE A 271 -3.85 -7.75 20.12
CA ILE A 271 -3.17 -6.82 21.01
C ILE A 271 -4.16 -5.71 21.39
N ASN A 272 -4.47 -5.59 22.68
CA ASN A 272 -5.34 -4.54 23.18
C ASN A 272 -4.52 -3.39 23.76
N LEU A 273 -4.56 -2.23 23.11
CA LEU A 273 -4.02 -0.97 23.63
C LEU A 273 -5.18 -0.04 24.04
N PRO A 274 -5.28 0.37 25.32
CA PRO A 274 -6.39 1.18 25.79
C PRO A 274 -6.61 2.46 24.99
N ASN A 275 -7.86 2.74 24.62
CA ASN A 275 -8.30 3.90 23.84
C ASN A 275 -7.76 3.99 22.39
N LEU A 276 -7.04 2.98 21.89
CA LEU A 276 -6.54 3.01 20.51
C LEU A 276 -7.69 3.11 19.50
N ASP A 277 -8.75 2.33 19.69
CA ASP A 277 -9.97 2.37 18.90
C ASP A 277 -10.64 3.75 18.94
N LYS A 278 -10.87 4.26 20.15
CA LYS A 278 -11.57 5.53 20.40
C LYS A 278 -10.82 6.71 19.79
N VAL A 279 -9.51 6.81 20.05
CA VAL A 279 -8.69 7.92 19.53
C VAL A 279 -8.53 7.82 18.02
N THR A 280 -8.34 6.61 17.48
CA THR A 280 -8.30 6.43 16.01
C THR A 280 -9.61 6.89 15.39
N LYS A 281 -10.76 6.52 15.98
CA LYS A 281 -12.09 6.89 15.51
C LYS A 281 -12.30 8.40 15.54
N THR A 282 -12.04 9.07 16.66
CA THR A 282 -12.23 10.52 16.78
C THR A 282 -11.26 11.30 15.88
N ALA A 283 -10.01 10.84 15.75
CA ALA A 283 -9.03 11.46 14.88
C ALA A 283 -9.42 11.33 13.39
N GLY A 284 -9.91 10.16 12.96
CA GLY A 284 -10.41 9.98 11.59
C GLY A 284 -11.68 10.79 11.31
N ASP A 285 -12.60 10.88 12.28
CA ASP A 285 -13.80 11.71 12.16
C ASP A 285 -13.44 13.20 11.98
N MET A 286 -12.40 13.69 12.68
CA MET A 286 -11.89 15.05 12.51
C MET A 286 -11.34 15.31 11.10
N ILE A 287 -10.73 14.31 10.44
CA ILE A 287 -10.31 14.43 9.03
C ILE A 287 -11.52 14.51 8.10
N ILE A 288 -12.55 13.68 8.32
CA ILE A 288 -13.77 13.66 7.51
C ILE A 288 -14.51 15.00 7.62
N THR A 289 -14.69 15.50 8.83
CA THR A 289 -15.39 16.77 9.07
C THR A 289 -14.58 17.99 8.67
N GLY A 290 -13.25 17.89 8.67
CA GLY A 290 -12.34 18.95 8.25
C GLY A 290 -12.19 19.11 6.74
N GLN A 291 -12.84 18.27 5.92
CA GLN A 291 -12.83 18.42 4.47
C GLN A 291 -13.63 19.66 4.05
N THR A 292 -13.07 20.46 3.14
CA THR A 292 -13.75 21.61 2.55
C THR A 292 -14.83 21.19 1.55
N ASP A 293 -15.73 22.12 1.22
CA ASP A 293 -16.80 21.84 0.25
C ASP A 293 -16.28 21.47 -1.14
N ASP A 294 -15.14 22.06 -1.54
CA ASP A 294 -14.44 21.77 -2.80
C ASP A 294 -13.77 20.40 -2.83
N GLY A 295 -13.71 19.68 -1.70
CA GLY A 295 -13.22 18.31 -1.61
C GLY A 295 -11.78 18.15 -1.12
N GLY A 296 -11.04 19.24 -0.92
CA GLY A 296 -9.69 19.19 -0.36
C GLY A 296 -9.63 19.48 1.14
N TRP A 297 -8.44 19.86 1.61
CA TRP A 297 -8.20 20.27 2.99
C TRP A 297 -7.37 21.55 3.01
N LEU A 298 -7.72 22.43 3.95
CA LEU A 298 -6.99 23.66 4.23
C LEU A 298 -6.26 23.58 5.57
N TYR A 299 -5.23 24.41 5.72
CA TYR A 299 -4.64 24.64 7.04
C TYR A 299 -5.69 25.16 8.02
N GLY A 300 -5.72 24.57 9.21
CA GLY A 300 -6.74 24.88 10.20
C GLY A 300 -8.08 24.20 10.00
N TYR A 301 -8.27 23.32 9.01
CA TYR A 301 -9.59 22.78 8.62
C TYR A 301 -10.65 23.88 8.49
N LYS A 302 -10.22 25.01 7.93
CA LYS A 302 -11.08 26.16 7.67
C LYS A 302 -11.99 25.88 6.48
N SER A 303 -13.18 26.46 6.50
CA SER A 303 -14.03 26.54 5.30
C SER A 303 -13.48 27.56 4.30
N GLY A 304 -13.67 27.30 3.01
CA GLY A 304 -13.20 28.16 1.91
C GLY A 304 -12.77 27.36 0.68
N GLY A 305 -12.38 28.07 -0.39
CA GLY A 305 -11.78 27.49 -1.58
C GLY A 305 -10.25 27.55 -1.55
N GLY A 306 -9.59 26.81 -2.45
CA GLY A 306 -8.13 26.86 -2.63
C GLY A 306 -7.37 25.85 -1.77
N SER A 307 -7.98 24.66 -1.59
CA SER A 307 -7.42 23.52 -0.86
C SER A 307 -5.97 23.19 -1.21
N ASP A 308 -5.27 22.62 -0.24
CA ASP A 308 -3.86 22.29 -0.33
C ASP A 308 -3.69 20.76 -0.46
N ASN A 309 -3.25 20.31 -1.63
CA ASN A 309 -3.03 18.89 -1.92
C ASN A 309 -1.82 18.33 -1.17
N SER A 310 -0.81 19.15 -0.87
CA SER A 310 0.38 18.68 -0.17
C SER A 310 0.06 18.25 1.25
N VAL A 311 -0.85 18.96 1.94
CA VAL A 311 -1.41 18.43 3.18
C VAL A 311 -2.38 17.30 2.84
N GLY A 312 -3.38 17.55 1.98
CA GLY A 312 -4.48 16.62 1.68
C GLY A 312 -4.08 15.19 1.31
N PHE A 313 -2.91 14.95 0.73
CA PHE A 313 -2.39 13.60 0.50
C PHE A 313 -2.24 12.78 1.79
N TRP A 314 -1.86 13.40 2.90
CA TRP A 314 -1.80 12.72 4.20
C TRP A 314 -3.19 12.37 4.73
N GLN A 315 -4.17 13.25 4.56
CA GLN A 315 -5.57 13.03 4.93
C GLN A 315 -6.16 11.89 4.10
N ILE A 316 -5.91 11.88 2.79
CA ILE A 316 -6.38 10.83 1.88
C ILE A 316 -5.79 9.46 2.26
N GLN A 317 -4.49 9.40 2.58
CA GLN A 317 -3.86 8.17 3.07
C GLN A 317 -4.42 7.74 4.44
N ALA A 318 -4.58 8.68 5.37
CA ALA A 318 -5.17 8.42 6.67
C ALA A 318 -6.59 7.87 6.57
N LEU A 319 -7.45 8.47 5.73
CA LEU A 319 -8.81 7.99 5.48
C LEU A 319 -8.82 6.58 4.88
N LYS A 320 -7.85 6.26 4.00
CA LYS A 320 -7.72 4.92 3.45
C LYS A 320 -7.33 3.91 4.53
N ALA A 321 -6.40 4.26 5.42
CA ALA A 321 -6.04 3.44 6.56
C ALA A 321 -7.21 3.28 7.55
N CYS A 322 -7.95 4.36 7.84
CA CYS A 322 -9.18 4.32 8.63
C CYS A 322 -10.22 3.37 8.04
N LYS A 323 -10.34 3.31 6.71
CA LYS A 323 -11.23 2.35 6.05
C LYS A 323 -10.84 0.89 6.34
N HIS A 324 -9.56 0.59 6.52
CA HIS A 324 -9.09 -0.76 6.83
C HIS A 324 -9.34 -1.19 8.28
N THR A 325 -9.56 -0.25 9.21
CA THR A 325 -9.77 -0.58 10.63
C THR A 325 -11.14 -1.19 10.91
N LYS A 326 -12.13 -0.98 10.03
CA LYS A 326 -13.53 -1.38 10.24
C LYS A 326 -14.20 -0.73 11.46
N LEU A 327 -13.62 0.36 11.99
CA LEU A 327 -14.26 1.24 12.98
C LEU A 327 -15.34 2.16 12.37
N TRP A 328 -15.42 2.20 11.04
CA TRP A 328 -16.43 2.91 10.27
C TRP A 328 -17.08 1.95 9.28
N GLU A 329 -18.30 2.28 8.85
CA GLU A 329 -18.89 1.63 7.69
C GLU A 329 -18.26 2.18 6.40
N ASP A 330 -18.18 1.34 5.37
CA ASP A 330 -17.61 1.70 4.07
C ASP A 330 -18.28 2.95 3.45
N LYS A 331 -19.58 3.15 3.69
CA LYS A 331 -20.36 4.29 3.19
C LYS A 331 -19.88 5.63 3.73
N ASN A 332 -19.27 5.66 4.94
CA ASN A 332 -18.75 6.89 5.54
C ASN A 332 -17.63 7.51 4.70
N PHE A 333 -16.90 6.70 3.92
CA PHE A 333 -15.80 7.19 3.09
C PHE A 333 -16.21 7.57 1.67
N LYS A 334 -17.42 7.21 1.22
CA LYS A 334 -17.84 7.34 -0.19
C LYS A 334 -17.81 8.80 -0.67
N THR A 335 -18.42 9.71 0.10
CA THR A 335 -18.51 11.13 -0.28
C THR A 335 -17.15 11.83 -0.16
N VAL A 336 -16.46 11.67 0.97
CA VAL A 336 -15.18 12.33 1.24
C VAL A 336 -14.11 11.94 0.23
N SER A 337 -13.98 10.64 -0.09
CA SER A 337 -13.01 10.18 -1.08
C SER A 337 -13.35 10.62 -2.50
N ARG A 338 -14.62 10.53 -2.91
CA ARG A 338 -15.06 10.99 -4.23
C ARG A 338 -14.74 12.47 -4.45
N LYS A 339 -15.12 13.33 -3.50
CA LYS A 339 -14.85 14.77 -3.57
C LYS A 339 -13.34 15.06 -3.66
N ALA A 340 -12.52 14.36 -2.87
CA ALA A 340 -11.07 14.51 -2.91
C ALA A 340 -10.48 14.15 -4.28
N LEU A 341 -10.94 13.06 -4.90
CA LEU A 341 -10.49 12.66 -6.24
C LEU A 341 -10.98 13.62 -7.32
N GLU A 342 -12.22 14.10 -7.25
CA GLU A 342 -12.75 15.11 -8.18
C GLU A 342 -11.90 16.38 -8.13
N TRP A 343 -11.58 16.86 -6.93
CA TRP A 343 -10.72 18.02 -6.72
C TRP A 343 -9.28 17.82 -7.25
N LEU A 344 -8.68 16.65 -7.02
CA LEU A 344 -7.37 16.34 -7.61
C LEU A 344 -7.40 16.25 -9.13
N GLY A 345 -8.51 15.79 -9.70
CA GLY A 345 -8.74 15.79 -11.14
C GLY A 345 -8.81 17.20 -11.72
N THR A 346 -9.44 18.15 -11.03
CA THR A 346 -9.46 19.57 -11.47
C THR A 346 -8.08 20.23 -11.32
N ALA A 347 -7.29 19.82 -10.33
CA ALA A 347 -5.93 20.30 -10.12
C ALA A 347 -4.91 19.77 -11.14
N GLN A 348 -5.28 18.77 -11.95
CA GLN A 348 -4.39 18.20 -12.97
C GLN A 348 -4.34 19.08 -14.23
N GLY A 349 -3.13 19.41 -14.66
CA GLY A 349 -2.90 20.12 -15.91
C GLY A 349 -3.02 19.23 -17.14
N THR A 350 -3.16 19.85 -18.31
CA THR A 350 -3.17 19.14 -19.61
C THR A 350 -1.88 18.36 -19.90
N ASN A 351 -0.77 18.74 -19.26
CA ASN A 351 0.51 18.03 -19.31
C ASN A 351 0.58 16.79 -18.38
N GLY A 352 -0.45 16.54 -17.58
CA GLY A 352 -0.54 15.43 -16.63
C GLY A 352 -0.01 15.75 -15.22
N ALA A 353 0.61 16.90 -15.00
CA ALA A 353 1.10 17.30 -13.68
C ALA A 353 -0.06 17.60 -12.72
N ILE A 354 0.07 17.20 -11.46
CA ILE A 354 -0.86 17.59 -10.39
C ILE A 354 -0.06 18.46 -9.42
N GLY A 355 -0.22 19.77 -9.54
CA GLY A 355 0.55 20.76 -8.78
C GLY A 355 -0.20 21.32 -7.58
N TYR A 356 0.42 22.30 -6.92
CA TYR A 356 0.00 22.87 -5.65
C TYR A 356 -1.21 23.80 -5.79
N ARG A 357 -2.23 23.61 -4.95
CA ARG A 357 -3.45 24.44 -4.88
C ARG A 357 -4.11 24.68 -6.24
N GLY A 358 -4.30 23.61 -7.01
CA GLY A 358 -4.94 23.66 -8.31
C GLY A 358 -4.09 24.25 -9.44
N SER A 359 -2.81 24.55 -9.20
CA SER A 359 -1.89 25.07 -10.21
C SER A 359 -0.89 23.98 -10.64
N PRO A 360 -1.03 23.39 -11.84
CA PRO A 360 -0.18 22.27 -12.29
C PRO A 360 1.31 22.59 -12.38
N SER A 361 1.66 23.87 -12.57
CA SER A 361 3.05 24.33 -12.66
C SER A 361 3.70 24.64 -11.31
N LYS A 362 2.91 24.81 -10.24
CA LYS A 362 3.45 25.08 -8.90
C LYS A 362 3.74 23.75 -8.21
N SER A 363 4.99 23.51 -7.82
CA SER A 363 5.42 22.27 -7.15
C SER A 363 4.94 20.99 -7.87
N PRO A 364 5.27 20.80 -9.17
CA PRO A 364 4.80 19.66 -9.95
C PRO A 364 5.28 18.30 -9.43
N GLY A 365 6.29 18.27 -8.53
CA GLY A 365 6.69 17.07 -7.80
C GLY A 365 5.60 16.45 -6.92
N LEU A 366 4.49 17.17 -6.67
CA LEU A 366 3.29 16.64 -6.01
C LEU A 366 2.50 15.66 -6.88
N THR A 367 2.84 15.49 -8.16
CA THR A 367 2.12 14.63 -9.11
C THR A 367 1.96 13.20 -8.59
N GLY A 368 3.00 12.61 -8.00
CA GLY A 368 2.92 11.25 -7.45
C GLY A 368 1.86 11.10 -6.37
N GLY A 369 1.66 12.13 -5.52
CA GLY A 369 0.66 12.08 -4.45
C GLY A 369 -0.77 12.09 -4.98
N GLY A 370 -1.00 12.88 -6.05
CA GLY A 370 -2.28 12.89 -6.73
C GLY A 370 -2.58 11.57 -7.43
N VAL A 371 -1.60 11.02 -8.17
CA VAL A 371 -1.73 9.70 -8.81
C VAL A 371 -2.00 8.60 -7.77
N LEU A 372 -1.26 8.61 -6.67
CA LEU A 372 -1.41 7.64 -5.59
C LEU A 372 -2.82 7.72 -4.97
N ALA A 373 -3.38 8.92 -4.78
CA ALA A 373 -4.74 9.08 -4.29
C ALA A 373 -5.77 8.33 -5.16
N PHE A 374 -5.72 8.50 -6.49
CA PHE A 374 -6.60 7.76 -7.39
C PHE A 374 -6.39 6.24 -7.27
N GLN A 375 -5.15 5.78 -7.21
CA GLN A 375 -4.84 4.35 -7.09
C GLN A 375 -5.39 3.75 -5.78
N MET A 376 -5.17 4.40 -4.64
CA MET A 376 -5.59 3.92 -3.32
C MET A 376 -7.11 3.83 -3.17
N TRP A 377 -7.85 4.66 -3.93
CA TRP A 377 -9.31 4.74 -3.88
C TRP A 377 -9.99 4.07 -5.08
N GLY A 378 -9.34 3.06 -5.67
CA GLY A 378 -9.96 2.15 -6.65
C GLY A 378 -10.09 2.76 -8.05
N LYS A 379 -9.34 3.81 -8.36
CA LYS A 379 -9.32 4.50 -9.65
C LYS A 379 -7.97 4.37 -10.36
N SER A 380 -7.28 3.24 -10.19
CA SER A 380 -5.96 2.94 -10.79
C SER A 380 -5.94 2.99 -12.32
N HIS A 381 -7.09 2.86 -12.98
CA HIS A 381 -7.24 2.96 -14.44
C HIS A 381 -7.77 4.32 -14.93
N ALA A 382 -7.87 5.32 -14.05
CA ALA A 382 -8.31 6.65 -14.43
C ALA A 382 -7.30 7.33 -15.37
N LYS A 383 -7.76 8.29 -16.19
CA LYS A 383 -6.88 9.02 -17.12
C LYS A 383 -5.81 9.80 -16.37
N GLU A 384 -6.15 10.28 -15.17
CA GLU A 384 -5.33 11.08 -14.29
C GLU A 384 -4.08 10.30 -13.86
N VAL A 385 -4.23 8.99 -13.62
CA VAL A 385 -3.13 8.08 -13.28
C VAL A 385 -2.17 7.90 -14.45
N ARG A 386 -2.70 7.67 -15.66
CA ARG A 386 -1.88 7.49 -16.87
C ARG A 386 -1.12 8.76 -17.24
N GLN A 387 -1.80 9.90 -17.21
CA GLN A 387 -1.20 11.19 -17.54
C GLN A 387 -0.16 11.61 -16.49
N GLY A 388 -0.45 11.40 -15.20
CA GLY A 388 0.49 11.66 -14.12
C GLY A 388 1.74 10.77 -14.18
N ALA A 389 1.59 9.47 -14.43
CA ALA A 389 2.74 8.57 -14.61
C ALA A 389 3.61 8.97 -15.81
N LYS A 390 2.99 9.36 -16.93
CA LYS A 390 3.71 9.90 -18.10
C LYS A 390 4.47 11.18 -17.75
N TYR A 391 3.85 12.08 -16.99
CA TYR A 391 4.49 13.30 -16.51
C TYR A 391 5.70 12.99 -15.63
N ILE A 392 5.55 12.09 -14.64
CA ILE A 392 6.64 11.67 -13.75
C ILE A 392 7.82 11.12 -14.56
N ARG A 393 7.57 10.23 -15.53
CA ARG A 393 8.63 9.67 -16.37
C ARG A 393 9.39 10.71 -17.19
N ALA A 394 8.70 11.73 -17.68
CA ALA A 394 9.31 12.74 -18.53
C ALA A 394 10.03 13.85 -17.75
N ASN A 395 9.72 14.05 -16.46
CA ASN A 395 10.13 15.25 -15.72
C ASN A 395 10.82 14.97 -14.37
N THR A 396 11.07 13.71 -14.01
CA THR A 396 11.65 13.36 -12.71
C THR A 396 13.10 12.93 -12.85
N SER A 397 13.97 13.55 -12.07
CA SER A 397 15.36 13.14 -11.86
C SER A 397 15.57 12.84 -10.36
N PHE A 398 16.54 12.00 -10.01
CA PHE A 398 16.95 11.82 -8.61
C PHE A 398 18.47 11.74 -8.57
N LYS A 399 19.09 12.74 -7.95
CA LYS A 399 20.52 12.74 -7.63
C LYS A 399 20.68 13.30 -6.24
N TRP A 400 21.28 12.53 -5.34
CA TRP A 400 21.29 12.87 -3.92
C TRP A 400 21.88 14.26 -3.65
N GLY A 401 21.20 15.05 -2.83
CA GLY A 401 21.63 16.40 -2.44
C GLY A 401 21.33 17.50 -3.47
N GLU A 402 20.88 17.15 -4.66
CA GLU A 402 20.44 18.14 -5.67
C GLU A 402 19.01 18.62 -5.40
N PRO A 403 18.60 19.79 -5.94
CA PRO A 403 17.28 20.37 -5.70
C PRO A 403 16.09 19.43 -6.01
N ASP A 404 16.24 18.57 -7.01
CA ASP A 404 15.19 17.65 -7.44
C ASP A 404 15.02 16.44 -6.51
N SER A 405 16.00 16.14 -5.65
CA SER A 405 15.99 14.93 -4.81
C SER A 405 15.10 15.01 -3.55
N SER A 406 14.02 15.78 -3.61
CA SER A 406 13.08 15.96 -2.51
C SER A 406 12.46 14.65 -2.04
N LEU A 407 12.86 14.13 -0.88
CA LEU A 407 12.39 12.81 -0.40
C LEU A 407 10.87 12.77 -0.23
N TYR A 408 10.24 13.89 0.10
CA TYR A 408 8.78 13.97 0.22
C TYR A 408 8.06 13.70 -1.11
N TYR A 409 8.55 14.29 -2.21
CA TYR A 409 8.00 14.04 -3.54
C TYR A 409 8.34 12.63 -4.02
N HIS A 410 9.58 12.20 -3.79
CA HIS A 410 10.06 10.89 -4.22
C HIS A 410 9.40 9.73 -3.47
N TYR A 411 8.98 9.92 -2.22
CA TYR A 411 8.13 8.97 -1.48
C TYR A 411 6.81 8.68 -2.21
N TYR A 412 6.09 9.72 -2.63
CA TYR A 412 4.85 9.55 -3.37
C TYR A 412 5.06 8.97 -4.75
N ASN A 413 6.08 9.46 -5.46
CA ASN A 413 6.43 8.95 -6.78
C ASN A 413 6.80 7.46 -6.70
N ALA A 414 7.60 7.02 -5.70
CA ALA A 414 7.96 5.61 -5.51
C ALA A 414 6.73 4.72 -5.37
N GLN A 415 5.79 5.11 -4.49
CA GLN A 415 4.55 4.36 -4.29
C GLN A 415 3.67 4.31 -5.53
N CYS A 416 3.47 5.45 -6.19
CA CYS A 416 2.58 5.49 -7.34
C CYS A 416 3.15 4.71 -8.53
N MET A 417 4.47 4.75 -8.71
CA MET A 417 5.16 4.06 -9.81
C MET A 417 5.27 2.55 -9.56
N ILE A 418 5.48 2.08 -8.33
CA ILE A 418 5.40 0.63 -8.06
C ILE A 418 3.97 0.11 -8.24
N ASN A 419 2.95 0.89 -7.87
CA ASN A 419 1.55 0.54 -8.14
C ASN A 419 1.23 0.49 -9.65
N ARG A 420 1.92 1.29 -10.47
CA ARG A 420 1.85 1.22 -11.93
C ARG A 420 2.48 -0.07 -12.46
N GLY A 421 3.56 -0.52 -11.85
CA GLY A 421 4.33 -1.71 -12.25
C GLY A 421 4.98 -1.57 -13.62
N GLY A 422 5.55 -2.68 -14.13
CA GLY A 422 6.15 -2.75 -15.46
C GLY A 422 7.26 -1.72 -15.70
N GLU A 423 7.29 -1.15 -16.91
CA GLU A 423 8.30 -0.17 -17.31
C GLU A 423 8.27 1.13 -16.51
N ASP A 424 7.09 1.53 -16.01
CA ASP A 424 6.95 2.71 -15.16
C ASP A 424 7.71 2.48 -13.84
N TRP A 425 7.50 1.33 -13.20
CA TRP A 425 8.23 0.97 -11.99
C TRP A 425 9.71 0.76 -12.25
N LYS A 426 10.08 0.02 -13.30
CA LYS A 426 11.48 -0.24 -13.65
C LYS A 426 12.28 1.05 -13.81
N PHE A 427 11.77 1.99 -14.61
CA PHE A 427 12.36 3.33 -14.76
C PHE A 427 12.58 4.01 -13.41
N TYR A 428 11.56 4.00 -12.55
CA TYR A 428 11.62 4.73 -11.30
C TYR A 428 12.54 4.04 -10.28
N ASN A 429 12.50 2.71 -10.20
CA ASN A 429 13.38 1.91 -9.35
C ASN A 429 14.86 2.16 -9.65
N ASP A 430 15.21 2.16 -10.94
CA ASP A 430 16.57 2.43 -11.41
C ASP A 430 17.03 3.87 -11.08
N LEU A 431 16.08 4.81 -10.97
CA LEU A 431 16.34 6.22 -10.66
C LEU A 431 16.78 6.43 -9.20
N PHE A 432 16.12 5.79 -8.22
CA PHE A 432 16.31 6.14 -6.80
C PHE A 432 17.04 5.09 -5.97
N ARG A 433 16.92 3.78 -6.29
CA ARG A 433 17.33 2.70 -5.36
C ARG A 433 18.79 2.82 -4.96
N ASP A 434 19.69 2.86 -5.95
CA ASP A 434 21.13 2.83 -5.70
C ASP A 434 21.65 4.16 -5.15
N GLU A 435 21.09 5.29 -5.61
CA GLU A 435 21.37 6.61 -5.03
C GLU A 435 20.96 6.67 -3.55
N LEU A 436 19.81 6.11 -3.18
CA LEU A 436 19.35 6.07 -1.79
C LEU A 436 20.24 5.18 -0.93
N LEU A 437 20.59 3.98 -1.40
CA LEU A 437 21.48 3.05 -0.70
C LEU A 437 22.87 3.63 -0.49
N LYS A 438 23.46 4.24 -1.53
CA LYS A 438 24.80 4.85 -1.48
C LYS A 438 24.91 5.98 -0.46
N ASN A 439 23.82 6.69 -0.21
CA ASN A 439 23.79 7.85 0.67
C ASN A 439 23.24 7.56 2.08
N GLN A 440 23.00 6.29 2.42
CA GLN A 440 22.74 5.90 3.80
C GLN A 440 24.03 6.05 4.63
N LYS A 441 23.94 6.70 5.78
CA LYS A 441 25.06 6.79 6.72
C LYS A 441 25.27 5.44 7.46
N PRO A 442 26.47 5.19 8.02
CA PRO A 442 26.74 3.95 8.75
C PRO A 442 25.78 3.66 9.91
N ASP A 443 25.21 4.70 10.52
CA ASP A 443 24.24 4.61 11.61
C ASP A 443 22.80 4.31 11.15
N GLY A 444 22.57 4.19 9.84
CA GLY A 444 21.27 3.91 9.24
C GLY A 444 20.49 5.14 8.80
N THR A 445 21.01 6.35 9.01
CA THR A 445 20.27 7.58 8.72
C THR A 445 20.46 8.10 7.31
N TRP A 446 19.51 8.95 6.91
CA TRP A 446 19.58 9.76 5.70
C TRP A 446 19.38 11.23 6.06
N ASN A 447 20.25 12.09 5.53
CA ASN A 447 20.18 13.54 5.75
C ASN A 447 20.26 14.28 4.43
N ASN A 448 19.19 14.21 3.63
CA ASN A 448 19.16 14.88 2.33
C ASN A 448 18.92 16.39 2.53
N PRO A 449 19.82 17.28 2.07
CA PRO A 449 19.62 18.73 2.20
C PRO A 449 18.55 19.28 1.25
N ALA A 450 18.06 18.49 0.29
CA ALA A 450 17.05 18.94 -0.67
C ALA A 450 15.76 19.42 0.02
N LYS A 451 15.12 20.43 -0.58
CA LYS A 451 13.89 21.02 -0.04
C LYS A 451 12.81 19.94 0.16
N HIS A 452 12.04 20.08 1.23
CA HIS A 452 10.99 19.14 1.63
C HIS A 452 11.49 17.73 2.04
N SER A 453 12.79 17.49 2.18
CA SER A 453 13.30 16.26 2.84
C SER A 453 13.22 16.31 4.37
N GLY A 454 13.04 17.52 4.93
CA GLY A 454 12.84 17.72 6.37
C GLY A 454 14.13 17.67 7.18
N ASN A 455 13.99 17.44 8.48
CA ASN A 455 15.13 17.20 9.38
C ASN A 455 15.65 15.75 9.24
N LEU A 456 16.73 15.42 9.96
CA LEU A 456 17.33 14.07 9.96
C LEU A 456 16.29 12.95 10.18
N HIS A 457 15.35 13.16 11.10
CA HIS A 457 14.30 12.18 11.43
C HIS A 457 13.34 11.96 10.27
N MET A 458 12.78 13.04 9.71
CA MET A 458 11.86 12.99 8.58
C MET A 458 12.55 12.44 7.33
N SER A 459 13.78 12.88 7.03
CA SER A 459 14.57 12.40 5.90
C SER A 459 14.85 10.90 6.02
N THR A 460 15.16 10.42 7.23
CA THR A 460 15.37 8.98 7.49
C THR A 460 14.07 8.21 7.30
N CYS A 461 12.94 8.66 7.86
CA CYS A 461 11.66 7.98 7.71
C CYS A 461 11.19 7.93 6.25
N LEU A 462 11.28 9.04 5.50
CA LEU A 462 10.89 9.08 4.09
C LEU A 462 11.75 8.16 3.21
N ALA A 463 13.06 8.13 3.45
CA ALA A 463 13.96 7.19 2.77
C ALA A 463 13.59 5.74 3.10
N THR A 464 13.31 5.42 4.37
CA THR A 464 12.82 4.09 4.77
C THR A 464 11.52 3.75 4.05
N PHE A 465 10.55 4.68 3.98
CA PHE A 465 9.29 4.44 3.28
C PHE A 465 9.48 4.15 1.79
N MET A 466 10.42 4.83 1.14
CA MET A 466 10.78 4.57 -0.26
C MET A 466 11.34 3.15 -0.46
N LEU A 467 12.07 2.61 0.52
CA LEU A 467 12.54 1.22 0.51
C LEU A 467 11.48 0.21 1.00
N GLU A 468 10.46 0.66 1.71
CA GLU A 468 9.34 -0.20 2.11
C GLU A 468 8.35 -0.45 0.98
N VAL A 469 8.28 0.42 -0.05
CA VAL A 469 7.26 0.32 -1.11
C VAL A 469 7.25 -1.04 -1.80
N TYR A 470 8.40 -1.72 -1.87
CA TYR A 470 8.57 -3.04 -2.49
C TYR A 470 7.66 -4.12 -1.90
N TYR A 471 7.30 -4.00 -0.62
CA TYR A 471 6.50 -4.99 0.12
C TYR A 471 5.31 -4.39 0.85
N ARG A 472 5.31 -3.07 1.11
CA ARG A 472 4.30 -2.40 1.94
C ARG A 472 2.95 -2.28 1.26
N PHE A 473 2.94 -2.11 -0.06
CA PHE A 473 1.73 -1.89 -0.86
C PHE A 473 1.66 -2.94 -1.97
N LEU A 474 0.48 -3.54 -2.18
CA LEU A 474 0.28 -4.43 -3.32
C LEU A 474 0.18 -3.58 -4.59
N PRO A 475 0.94 -3.87 -5.65
CA PRO A 475 0.71 -3.26 -6.95
C PRO A 475 -0.73 -3.51 -7.38
N ALA A 476 -1.45 -2.45 -7.78
CA ALA A 476 -2.84 -2.55 -8.24
C ALA A 476 -3.00 -3.29 -9.59
N THR A 477 -1.94 -3.91 -10.10
CA THR A 477 -1.90 -4.54 -11.42
C THR A 477 -1.45 -6.00 -11.29
N GLY A 478 -2.42 -6.89 -11.14
CA GLY A 478 -2.28 -8.27 -11.63
C GLY A 478 -2.29 -8.23 -13.15
N ARG A 479 -1.15 -7.99 -13.79
CA ARG A 479 -1.04 -8.17 -15.24
C ARG A 479 -1.00 -9.68 -15.47
N LYS A 480 -2.09 -10.26 -15.99
CA LYS A 480 -2.07 -11.63 -16.53
C LYS A 480 -0.97 -11.67 -17.58
N ASN A 481 0.09 -12.41 -17.30
CA ASN A 481 1.08 -12.75 -18.31
C ASN A 481 0.39 -13.70 -19.28
N ASN A 482 0.06 -13.22 -20.49
CA ASN A 482 -0.25 -14.11 -21.59
C ASN A 482 1.06 -14.85 -21.93
N ARG A 483 1.10 -16.15 -21.62
CA ARG A 483 2.00 -17.10 -22.29
C ARG A 483 1.35 -17.55 -23.58
#